data_AF-A0A943MTQ6-F1
#
_entry.id   AF-A0A943MTQ6-F1
#
_cell.length_a   1.000
_cell.length_b   1.000
_cell.length_c   1.000
_cell.angle_alpha   90.00
_cell.angle_beta   90.00
_cell.angle_gamma   90.00
#
_symmetry.space_group_name_H-M   'P 1'
#
loop_
_entity.id
_entity.type
_entity.pdbx_description
1 polymer ?
#
loop_
_entity_poly.entity_id
_entity_poly.type
_entity_poly.pdbx_seq_one_letter_code
_entity_poly.pdbx_strand_id
1 'polypeptide(L)'
;RAGNAILGAAIIDDILGIVALTVVTSLADSSVNIVVVLLKIVAFFIVSAGGGFLFYVLFKKFQARYQKDMRRFVILAFVFCLLLSYCAEQFFGVADITGAFIAGMVISNTEHSKYIAARFETLSYIFLSPIFFASIGLKVSLPDMTGSIILFSVLLVIVAILTKIVGCGFGAKMCKFTNHESIQIGAGMVSRGEVALIVATKGAALGLMSSVFFGPVIIMVVATTIVAPILLKLAFRNDKGGDTPVPPEDQLKTNYQVLTSNSMELGSDMDSIRLTQNA
;
A
#
# COMPACT_ATOMS: atom_id res chain seq x y z
N ARG A 1 2.73 17.69 -10.29
CA ARG A 1 2.38 18.10 -8.90
C ARG A 1 1.22 17.29 -8.33
N ALA A 2 0.08 17.23 -9.03
CA ALA A 2 -1.08 16.42 -8.64
C ALA A 2 -0.75 14.93 -8.43
N GLY A 3 0.06 14.30 -9.31
CA GLY A 3 0.48 12.90 -9.15
C GLY A 3 1.21 12.58 -7.83
N ASN A 4 2.18 13.41 -7.43
CA ASN A 4 2.87 13.23 -6.14
C ASN A 4 1.93 13.45 -4.95
N ALA A 5 0.98 14.39 -5.07
CA ALA A 5 -0.03 14.61 -4.06
C ALA A 5 -1.00 13.42 -3.94
N ILE A 6 -1.39 12.80 -5.05
CA ILE A 6 -2.17 11.56 -5.07
C ILE A 6 -1.41 10.44 -4.37
N LEU A 7 -0.14 10.21 -4.74
CA LEU A 7 0.66 9.14 -4.14
C LEU A 7 0.85 9.35 -2.63
N GLY A 8 1.14 10.58 -2.20
CA GLY A 8 1.27 10.90 -0.78
C GLY A 8 -0.05 10.77 -0.03
N ALA A 9 -1.16 11.25 -0.60
CA ALA A 9 -2.48 11.14 0.00
C ALA A 9 -2.95 9.68 0.09
N ALA A 10 -2.64 8.84 -0.90
CA ALA A 10 -2.95 7.40 -0.91
C ALA A 10 -2.29 6.68 0.26
N ILE A 11 -0.99 6.93 0.50
CA ILE A 11 -0.27 6.33 1.62
C ILE A 11 -0.90 6.73 2.97
N ILE A 12 -1.27 8.01 3.13
CA ILE A 12 -1.92 8.48 4.36
C ILE A 12 -3.33 7.89 4.51
N ASP A 13 -4.11 7.80 3.43
CA ASP A 13 -5.46 7.20 3.44
C ASP A 13 -5.41 5.72 3.87
N ASP A 14 -4.42 4.96 3.39
CA ASP A 14 -4.21 3.57 3.78
C ASP A 14 -3.81 3.44 5.25
N ILE A 15 -2.90 4.28 5.74
CA ILE A 15 -2.51 4.31 7.16
C ILE A 15 -3.71 4.63 8.04
N LEU A 16 -4.48 5.68 7.69
CA LEU A 16 -5.68 6.07 8.43
C LEU A 16 -6.76 4.97 8.37
N GLY A 17 -6.92 4.30 7.24
CA GLY A 17 -7.83 3.17 7.08
C GLY A 17 -7.50 2.01 8.01
N ILE A 18 -6.22 1.66 8.12
CA ILE A 18 -5.74 0.59 9.02
C ILE A 18 -5.92 0.99 10.50
N VAL A 19 -5.62 2.24 10.85
CA VAL A 19 -5.85 2.76 12.22
C VAL A 19 -7.34 2.77 12.55
N ALA A 20 -8.20 3.19 11.62
CA ALA A 20 -9.65 3.17 11.80
C ALA A 20 -10.18 1.74 11.97
N LEU A 21 -9.70 0.78 11.15
CA LEU A 21 -10.02 -0.63 11.32
C LEU A 21 -9.64 -1.11 12.72
N THR A 22 -8.42 -0.81 13.16
CA THR A 22 -7.93 -1.19 14.49
C THR A 22 -8.84 -0.67 15.59
N VAL A 23 -9.23 0.60 15.54
CA VAL A 23 -10.15 1.19 16.52
C VAL A 23 -11.49 0.45 16.52
N VAL A 24 -12.05 0.17 15.34
CA VAL A 24 -13.32 -0.55 15.19
C VAL A 24 -13.21 -2.00 15.69
N THR A 25 -12.13 -2.71 15.35
CA THR A 25 -11.93 -4.10 15.79
C THR A 25 -11.72 -4.19 17.28
N SER A 26 -10.98 -3.26 17.87
CA SER A 26 -10.76 -3.24 19.32
C SER A 26 -12.00 -2.82 20.09
N LEU A 27 -12.91 -2.04 19.48
CA LEU A 27 -14.22 -1.69 20.04
C LEU A 27 -15.26 -2.81 19.96
N ALA A 28 -15.03 -3.83 19.13
CA ALA A 28 -15.94 -4.97 19.02
C ALA A 28 -16.03 -5.77 20.33
N ASP A 29 -14.99 -5.70 21.16
CA ASP A 29 -14.97 -6.37 22.47
C ASP A 29 -15.64 -5.48 23.52
N SER A 30 -16.93 -5.71 23.74
CA SER A 30 -17.77 -4.97 24.69
C SER A 30 -17.35 -5.09 26.16
N SER A 31 -16.39 -5.96 26.48
CA SER A 31 -15.85 -6.13 27.83
C SER A 31 -14.74 -5.14 28.18
N VAL A 32 -14.21 -4.40 27.19
CA VAL A 32 -13.02 -3.58 27.33
C VAL A 32 -13.36 -2.09 27.29
N ASN A 33 -12.91 -1.34 28.30
CA ASN A 33 -13.03 0.12 28.31
C ASN A 33 -12.30 0.74 27.10
N ILE A 34 -12.93 1.71 26.44
CA ILE A 34 -12.33 2.47 25.32
C ILE A 34 -10.94 3.02 25.65
N VAL A 35 -10.72 3.43 26.90
CA VAL A 35 -9.43 3.93 27.39
C VAL A 35 -8.34 2.86 27.35
N VAL A 36 -8.68 1.61 27.68
CA VAL A 36 -7.75 0.47 27.63
C VAL A 36 -7.42 0.13 26.18
N VAL A 37 -8.40 0.21 25.26
CA VAL A 37 -8.17 0.04 23.81
C VAL A 37 -7.19 1.09 23.29
N LEU A 38 -7.42 2.36 23.61
CA LEU A 38 -6.56 3.45 23.15
C LEU A 38 -5.14 3.33 23.71
N LEU A 39 -5.01 2.90 24.96
CA LEU A 39 -3.72 2.60 25.59
C LEU A 39 -3.02 1.41 24.92
N LYS A 40 -3.74 0.32 24.57
CA LYS A 40 -3.17 -0.82 23.84
C LYS A 40 -2.64 -0.42 22.46
N ILE A 41 -3.33 0.46 21.73
CA ILE A 41 -2.87 0.98 20.44
C ILE A 41 -1.56 1.76 20.61
N VAL A 42 -1.51 2.70 21.56
CA VAL A 42 -0.29 3.48 21.83
C VAL A 42 0.86 2.58 22.28
N ALA A 43 0.59 1.63 23.17
CA ALA A 43 1.57 0.64 23.63
C ALA A 43 2.10 -0.22 22.46
N PHE A 44 1.23 -0.63 21.54
CA PHE A 44 1.62 -1.35 20.34
C PHE A 44 2.58 -0.54 19.46
N PHE A 45 2.32 0.75 19.24
CA PHE A 45 3.23 1.61 18.48
C PHE A 45 4.60 1.77 19.17
N ILE A 46 4.63 1.92 20.50
CA ILE A 46 5.87 2.03 21.28
C ILE A 46 6.68 0.72 21.20
N VAL A 47 6.02 -0.42 21.43
CA VAL A 47 6.64 -1.75 21.40
C VAL A 47 7.10 -2.09 19.98
N SER A 48 6.31 -1.75 18.96
CA SER A 48 6.69 -1.98 17.56
C SER A 48 7.84 -1.10 17.13
N ALA A 49 7.91 0.15 17.59
CA ALA A 49 9.07 1.02 17.35
C ALA A 49 10.34 0.47 18.04
N GLY A 50 10.23 0.05 19.31
CA GLY A 50 11.34 -0.55 20.05
C GLY A 50 11.80 -1.89 19.44
N GLY A 51 10.85 -2.76 19.09
CA GLY A 51 11.10 -4.03 18.41
C GLY A 51 11.68 -3.83 17.01
N GLY A 52 11.23 -2.81 16.29
CA GLY A 52 11.77 -2.41 15.00
C GLY A 52 13.21 -1.90 15.09
N PHE A 53 13.50 -1.07 16.10
CA PHE A 53 14.87 -0.63 16.37
C PHE A 53 15.79 -1.80 16.76
N LEU A 54 15.32 -2.69 17.63
CA LEU A 54 16.05 -3.90 18.00
C LEU A 54 16.30 -4.78 16.77
N PHE A 55 15.29 -4.97 15.92
CA PHE A 55 15.44 -5.70 14.67
C PHE A 55 16.48 -5.04 13.77
N TYR A 56 16.44 -3.72 13.58
CA TYR A 56 17.43 -3.00 12.79
C TYR A 56 18.86 -3.21 13.30
N VAL A 57 19.08 -3.10 14.62
CA VAL A 57 20.40 -3.31 15.24
C VAL A 57 20.87 -4.76 15.05
N LEU A 58 19.99 -5.73 15.30
CA LEU A 58 20.30 -7.15 15.12
C LEU A 58 20.59 -7.47 13.65
N PHE A 59 19.80 -6.91 12.74
CA PHE A 59 19.93 -7.11 11.30
C PHE A 59 21.27 -6.57 10.78
N LYS A 60 21.66 -5.35 11.19
CA LYS A 60 22.96 -4.77 10.86
C LYS A 60 24.13 -5.60 11.41
N LYS A 61 24.03 -6.07 12.66
CA LYS A 61 25.04 -6.95 13.27
C LYS A 61 25.15 -8.30 12.55
N PHE A 62 24.03 -8.84 12.09
CA PHE A 62 23.98 -10.10 11.35
C PHE A 62 24.57 -9.95 9.95
N GLN A 63 24.27 -8.83 9.27
CA GLN A 63 24.79 -8.46 7.96
C GLN A 63 26.32 -8.30 7.97
N ALA A 64 26.87 -7.66 9.01
CA ALA A 64 28.32 -7.53 9.18
C ALA A 64 29.05 -8.88 9.32
N ARG A 65 28.35 -9.93 9.78
CA ARG A 65 28.90 -11.27 9.98
C ARG A 65 28.69 -12.20 8.78
N TYR A 66 27.66 -11.96 7.96
CA TYR A 66 27.27 -12.82 6.85
C TYR A 66 26.99 -11.99 5.58
N GLN A 67 28.00 -11.85 4.73
CA GLN A 67 27.94 -11.06 3.48
C GLN A 67 27.55 -11.88 2.23
N LYS A 68 27.55 -13.22 2.29
CA LYS A 68 27.46 -14.06 1.06
C LYS A 68 26.08 -14.59 0.68
N ASP A 69 25.11 -14.67 1.58
CA ASP A 69 23.89 -15.48 1.35
C ASP A 69 22.61 -14.66 1.54
N MET A 70 22.25 -13.91 0.50
CA MET A 70 21.16 -12.90 0.50
C MET A 70 19.77 -13.47 0.81
N ARG A 71 19.57 -14.79 0.63
CA ARG A 71 18.30 -15.48 0.89
C ARG A 71 17.88 -15.43 2.36
N ARG A 72 18.83 -15.42 3.30
CA ARG A 72 18.56 -15.43 4.74
C ARG A 72 17.87 -14.15 5.19
N PHE A 73 18.21 -13.02 4.57
CA PHE A 73 17.59 -11.73 4.88
C PHE A 73 16.09 -11.70 4.55
N VAL A 74 15.68 -12.39 3.47
CA VAL A 74 14.27 -12.51 3.09
C VAL A 74 13.50 -13.33 4.11
N ILE A 75 14.07 -14.45 4.57
CA ILE A 75 13.46 -15.31 5.60
C ILE A 75 13.34 -14.56 6.93
N LEU A 76 14.39 -13.84 7.35
CA LEU A 76 14.36 -13.03 8.57
C LEU A 76 13.31 -11.92 8.51
N ALA A 77 13.22 -11.22 7.38
CA ALA A 77 12.18 -10.21 7.15
C ALA A 77 10.77 -10.82 7.20
N PHE A 78 10.57 -12.00 6.62
CA PHE A 78 9.30 -12.71 6.64
C PHE A 78 8.90 -13.15 8.06
N VAL A 79 9.82 -13.76 8.81
CA VAL A 79 9.58 -14.17 10.21
C VAL A 79 9.30 -12.95 11.09
N PHE A 80 10.04 -11.86 10.91
CA PHE A 80 9.80 -10.62 11.65
C PHE A 80 8.41 -10.04 11.35
N CYS A 81 8.01 -10.03 10.09
CA CYS A 81 6.67 -9.60 9.68
C CYS A 81 5.57 -10.44 10.34
N LEU A 82 5.68 -11.78 10.28
CA LEU A 82 4.72 -12.68 10.92
C LEU A 82 4.68 -12.52 12.45
N LEU A 83 5.84 -12.37 13.08
CA LEU A 83 5.93 -12.18 14.53
C LEU A 83 5.27 -10.86 14.96
N LEU A 84 5.56 -9.76 14.27
CA LEU A 84 4.97 -8.46 14.60
C LEU A 84 3.46 -8.45 14.34
N SER A 85 3.01 -9.08 13.24
CA SER A 85 1.59 -9.28 12.91
C SER A 85 0.86 -10.11 13.98
N TYR A 86 1.44 -11.23 14.40
CA TYR A 86 0.88 -12.08 15.46
C TYR A 86 0.83 -11.32 16.79
N CYS A 87 1.90 -10.60 17.14
CA CYS A 87 1.94 -9.82 18.35
C CYS A 87 0.87 -8.72 18.36
N ALA A 88 0.65 -8.04 17.23
CA ALA A 88 -0.38 -7.03 17.08
C ALA A 88 -1.77 -7.57 17.45
N GLU A 89 -2.15 -8.72 16.87
CA GLU A 89 -3.48 -9.31 17.07
C GLU A 89 -3.63 -9.92 18.47
N GLN A 90 -2.67 -10.75 18.91
CA GLN A 90 -2.83 -11.53 20.14
C GLN A 90 -2.58 -10.75 21.43
N PHE A 91 -1.56 -9.87 21.46
CA PHE A 91 -1.22 -9.15 22.69
C PHE A 91 -1.90 -7.79 22.77
N PHE A 92 -2.11 -7.12 21.63
CA PHE A 92 -2.64 -5.75 21.60
C PHE A 92 -4.07 -5.65 21.08
N GLY A 93 -4.64 -6.70 20.46
CA GLY A 93 -5.98 -6.66 19.88
C GLY A 93 -6.08 -5.68 18.69
N VAL A 94 -4.96 -5.44 18.03
CA VAL A 94 -4.80 -4.57 16.86
C VAL A 94 -4.88 -5.44 15.60
N ALA A 95 -5.42 -4.90 14.50
CA ALA A 95 -5.49 -5.65 13.25
C ALA A 95 -4.09 -6.12 12.81
N ASP A 96 -3.96 -7.41 12.53
CA ASP A 96 -2.76 -8.11 12.06
C ASP A 96 -2.04 -7.38 10.91
N ILE A 97 -2.79 -6.85 9.94
CA ILE A 97 -2.26 -6.05 8.83
C ILE A 97 -1.46 -4.82 9.28
N THR A 98 -1.79 -4.24 10.44
CA THR A 98 -1.05 -3.11 11.01
C THR A 98 0.35 -3.54 11.44
N GLY A 99 0.47 -4.73 12.03
CA GLY A 99 1.76 -5.32 12.38
C GLY A 99 2.59 -5.64 11.14
N ALA A 100 1.99 -6.22 10.10
CA ALA A 100 2.67 -6.46 8.84
C ALA A 100 3.17 -5.14 8.19
N PHE A 101 2.35 -4.09 8.22
CA PHE A 101 2.70 -2.78 7.70
C PHE A 101 3.89 -2.14 8.43
N ILE A 102 3.88 -2.13 9.78
CA ILE A 102 5.00 -1.60 10.57
C ILE A 102 6.27 -2.41 10.33
N ALA A 103 6.18 -3.74 10.24
CA ALA A 103 7.32 -4.57 9.92
C ALA A 103 7.94 -4.18 8.56
N GLY A 104 7.11 -3.98 7.53
CA GLY A 104 7.53 -3.48 6.23
C GLY A 104 8.23 -2.11 6.30
N MET A 105 7.68 -1.16 7.07
CA MET A 105 8.31 0.15 7.29
C MET A 105 9.66 0.08 8.02
N VAL A 106 9.84 -0.87 8.92
CA VAL A 106 11.14 -1.10 9.57
C VAL A 106 12.14 -1.71 8.57
N ILE A 107 11.70 -2.69 7.78
CA ILE A 107 12.53 -3.37 6.78
C ILE A 107 12.96 -2.42 5.66
N SER A 108 12.12 -1.46 5.28
CA SER A 108 12.43 -0.49 4.21
C SER A 108 13.65 0.39 4.53
N ASN A 109 13.96 0.58 5.81
CA ASN A 109 15.15 1.30 6.29
C ASN A 109 16.44 0.46 6.31
N THR A 110 16.40 -0.81 5.91
CA THR A 110 17.59 -1.67 5.82
C THR A 110 18.27 -1.58 4.45
N GLU A 111 19.58 -1.81 4.39
CA GLU A 111 20.36 -1.71 3.14
C GLU A 111 19.91 -2.71 2.05
N HIS A 112 19.33 -3.84 2.45
CA HIS A 112 18.86 -4.89 1.56
C HIS A 112 17.35 -4.81 1.26
N SER A 113 16.69 -3.71 1.63
CA SER A 113 15.25 -3.52 1.46
C SER A 113 14.77 -3.77 0.03
N LYS A 114 15.49 -3.27 -0.98
CA LYS A 114 15.16 -3.46 -2.41
C LYS A 114 15.17 -4.94 -2.82
N TYR A 115 16.17 -5.70 -2.36
CA TYR A 115 16.26 -7.13 -2.66
C TYR A 115 15.12 -7.91 -1.99
N ILE A 116 14.83 -7.60 -0.73
CA ILE A 116 13.73 -8.20 0.01
C ILE A 116 12.40 -7.86 -0.68
N ALA A 117 12.17 -6.59 -1.02
CA ALA A 117 10.97 -6.13 -1.70
C ALA A 117 10.75 -6.87 -3.03
N ALA A 118 11.75 -6.99 -3.89
CA ALA A 118 11.61 -7.69 -5.18
C ALA A 118 11.20 -9.18 -5.02
N ARG A 119 11.72 -9.85 -3.98
CA ARG A 119 11.35 -11.25 -3.67
C ARG A 119 9.91 -11.36 -3.15
N PHE A 120 9.50 -10.44 -2.28
CA PHE A 120 8.13 -10.36 -1.78
C PHE A 120 7.14 -9.98 -2.88
N GLU A 121 7.49 -9.05 -3.76
CA GLU A 121 6.67 -8.61 -4.90
C GLU A 121 6.41 -9.78 -5.85
N THR A 122 7.45 -10.56 -6.21
CA THR A 122 7.30 -11.74 -7.06
C THR A 122 6.33 -12.77 -6.44
N LEU A 123 6.49 -13.06 -5.15
CA LEU A 123 5.61 -13.99 -4.43
C LEU A 123 4.18 -13.44 -4.31
N SER A 124 4.04 -12.15 -4.03
CA SER A 124 2.76 -11.49 -3.85
C SER A 124 1.96 -11.49 -5.15
N TYR A 125 2.61 -11.16 -6.27
CA TYR A 125 1.96 -11.06 -7.57
C TYR A 125 1.56 -12.43 -8.14
N ILE A 126 2.44 -13.44 -8.04
CA ILE A 126 2.19 -14.75 -8.64
C ILE A 126 1.25 -15.61 -7.78
N PHE A 127 1.36 -15.54 -6.45
CA PHE A 127 0.65 -16.45 -5.55
C PHE A 127 -0.33 -15.73 -4.62
N LEU A 128 0.13 -14.78 -3.80
CA LEU A 128 -0.71 -14.27 -2.69
C LEU A 128 -1.93 -13.48 -3.18
N SER A 129 -1.74 -12.58 -4.16
CA SER A 129 -2.83 -11.73 -4.65
C SER A 129 -3.91 -12.54 -5.37
N PRO A 130 -3.59 -13.45 -6.32
CA PRO A 130 -4.62 -14.31 -6.94
C PRO A 130 -5.36 -15.18 -5.92
N ILE A 131 -4.66 -15.77 -4.95
CA ILE A 131 -5.29 -16.59 -3.91
C ILE A 131 -6.17 -15.75 -2.99
N PHE A 132 -5.73 -14.55 -2.62
CA PHE A 132 -6.51 -13.60 -1.81
C PHE A 132 -7.81 -13.21 -2.50
N PHE A 133 -7.73 -12.76 -3.75
CA PHE A 133 -8.92 -12.38 -4.53
C PHE A 133 -9.83 -13.58 -4.82
N ALA A 134 -9.28 -14.75 -5.11
CA ALA A 134 -10.06 -15.98 -5.27
C ALA A 134 -10.78 -16.38 -3.97
N SER A 135 -10.08 -16.32 -2.82
CA SER A 135 -10.65 -16.64 -1.51
C SER A 135 -11.80 -15.70 -1.14
N ILE A 136 -11.64 -14.40 -1.39
CA ILE A 136 -12.72 -13.42 -1.20
C ILE A 136 -13.87 -13.69 -2.16
N GLY A 137 -13.59 -13.94 -3.43
CA GLY A 137 -14.60 -14.28 -4.44
C GLY A 137 -15.43 -15.51 -4.07
N LEU A 138 -14.80 -16.55 -3.53
CA LEU A 138 -15.48 -17.76 -3.05
C LEU A 138 -16.35 -17.53 -1.81
N LYS A 139 -15.97 -16.57 -0.96
CA LYS A 139 -16.77 -16.18 0.22
C LYS A 139 -17.99 -15.34 -0.15
N VAL A 140 -18.11 -14.89 -1.40
CA VAL A 140 -19.31 -14.19 -1.87
C VAL A 140 -20.44 -15.19 -2.05
N SER A 141 -21.22 -15.38 -0.99
CA SER A 141 -22.61 -15.77 -1.18
C SER A 141 -23.33 -14.54 -1.73
N LEU A 142 -23.68 -14.56 -3.02
CA LEU A 142 -24.70 -13.65 -3.51
C LEU A 142 -25.99 -14.06 -2.77
N PRO A 143 -26.50 -13.26 -1.82
CA PRO A 143 -27.85 -13.51 -1.32
C PRO A 143 -28.79 -13.40 -2.53
N ASP A 144 -30.02 -13.90 -2.40
CA ASP A 144 -31.06 -13.56 -3.38
C ASP A 144 -30.99 -12.06 -3.64
N MET A 145 -30.52 -11.68 -4.83
CA MET A 145 -30.22 -10.29 -5.19
C MET A 145 -31.55 -9.57 -5.39
N THR A 146 -32.20 -9.36 -4.26
CA THR A 146 -33.43 -8.61 -4.13
C THR A 146 -33.13 -7.21 -4.64
N GLY A 147 -34.09 -6.58 -5.33
CA GLY A 147 -33.90 -5.26 -5.92
C GLY A 147 -33.36 -4.21 -4.92
N SER A 148 -33.65 -4.38 -3.63
CA SER A 148 -33.10 -3.58 -2.53
C SER A 148 -31.58 -3.68 -2.37
N ILE A 149 -30.99 -4.87 -2.46
CA ILE A 149 -29.53 -5.09 -2.33
C ILE A 149 -28.80 -4.52 -3.54
N ILE A 150 -29.38 -4.66 -4.74
CA ILE A 150 -28.83 -4.06 -5.96
C ILE A 150 -28.87 -2.53 -5.84
N LEU A 151 -30.02 -1.97 -5.44
CA LEU A 151 -30.16 -0.52 -5.23
C LEU A 151 -29.16 -0.01 -4.19
N PHE A 152 -29.01 -0.72 -3.06
CA PHE A 152 -28.02 -0.39 -2.04
C PHE A 152 -26.60 -0.41 -2.61
N SER A 153 -26.25 -1.40 -3.42
CA SER A 153 -24.92 -1.52 -4.05
C SER A 153 -24.64 -0.35 -4.98
N VAL A 154 -25.61 0.04 -5.82
CA VAL A 154 -25.50 1.20 -6.73
C VAL A 154 -25.34 2.49 -5.94
N LEU A 155 -26.15 2.70 -4.90
CA LEU A 155 -26.01 3.87 -4.03
C LEU A 155 -24.66 3.91 -3.33
N LEU A 156 -24.17 2.76 -2.84
CA LEU A 156 -22.88 2.65 -2.18
C LEU A 156 -21.74 3.01 -3.14
N VAL A 157 -21.79 2.56 -4.41
CA VAL A 157 -20.84 2.96 -5.47
C VAL A 157 -20.86 4.48 -5.68
N ILE A 158 -22.05 5.07 -5.84
CA ILE A 158 -22.20 6.51 -6.09
C ILE A 158 -21.62 7.30 -4.91
N VAL A 159 -21.98 6.93 -3.68
CA VAL A 159 -21.46 7.57 -2.47
C VAL A 159 -19.94 7.40 -2.37
N ALA A 160 -19.39 6.22 -2.65
CA ALA A 160 -17.95 5.97 -2.62
C ALA A 160 -17.18 6.87 -3.61
N ILE A 161 -17.70 7.04 -4.82
CA ILE A 161 -17.10 7.92 -5.83
C ILE A 161 -17.22 9.39 -5.40
N LEU A 162 -18.42 9.85 -5.06
CA LEU A 162 -18.68 11.25 -4.72
C LEU A 162 -17.89 11.70 -3.48
N THR A 163 -17.87 10.89 -2.43
CA THR A 163 -17.16 11.23 -1.19
C THR A 163 -15.65 11.35 -1.43
N LYS A 164 -15.06 10.50 -2.27
CA LYS A 164 -13.63 10.61 -2.63
C LYS A 164 -13.35 11.84 -3.50
N ILE A 165 -14.15 12.08 -4.54
CA ILE A 165 -13.94 13.23 -5.42
C ILE A 165 -14.10 14.54 -4.65
N VAL A 166 -15.20 14.69 -3.90
CA VAL A 166 -15.51 15.91 -3.16
C VAL A 166 -14.58 16.06 -1.96
N GLY A 167 -14.36 15.01 -1.17
CA GLY A 167 -13.53 15.05 0.03
C GLY A 167 -12.06 15.36 -0.29
N CYS A 168 -11.45 14.58 -1.17
CA CYS A 168 -10.06 14.81 -1.56
C CYS A 168 -9.90 16.09 -2.41
N GLY A 169 -10.89 16.44 -3.24
CA GLY A 169 -10.89 17.68 -4.02
C GLY A 169 -10.99 18.92 -3.14
N PHE A 170 -11.82 18.88 -2.08
CA PHE A 170 -11.91 19.94 -1.09
C PHE A 170 -10.61 20.06 -0.27
N GLY A 171 -10.05 18.95 0.19
CA GLY A 171 -8.75 18.94 0.87
C GLY A 171 -7.63 19.52 -0.01
N ALA A 172 -7.59 19.16 -1.29
CA ALA A 172 -6.66 19.75 -2.25
C ALA A 172 -6.86 21.27 -2.41
N LYS A 173 -8.11 21.74 -2.43
CA LYS A 173 -8.43 23.17 -2.53
C LYS A 173 -7.94 23.95 -1.31
N MET A 174 -8.08 23.39 -0.10
CA MET A 174 -7.50 23.97 1.12
C MET A 174 -5.96 24.05 1.07
N CYS A 175 -5.33 23.06 0.43
CA CYS A 175 -3.89 23.03 0.18
C CYS A 175 -3.43 23.91 -1.01
N LYS A 176 -4.28 24.83 -1.48
CA LYS A 176 -4.00 25.78 -2.58
C LYS A 176 -3.71 25.13 -3.95
N PHE A 177 -4.30 23.96 -4.22
CA PHE A 177 -4.32 23.39 -5.57
C PHE A 177 -5.42 24.04 -6.42
N THR A 178 -5.22 24.05 -7.74
CA THR A 178 -6.24 24.55 -8.68
C THR A 178 -7.46 23.64 -8.71
N ASN A 179 -8.64 24.15 -9.12
CA ASN A 179 -9.85 23.31 -9.23
C ASN A 179 -9.62 22.09 -10.16
N HIS A 180 -8.77 22.23 -11.18
CA HIS A 180 -8.40 21.15 -12.08
C HIS A 180 -7.56 20.09 -11.37
N GLU A 181 -6.49 20.49 -10.67
CA GLU A 181 -5.68 19.59 -9.86
C GLU A 181 -6.48 18.93 -8.73
N SER A 182 -7.44 19.64 -8.12
CA SER A 182 -8.34 19.06 -7.11
C SER A 182 -9.19 17.92 -7.67
N ILE A 183 -9.73 18.06 -8.89
CA ILE A 183 -10.49 16.98 -9.54
C ILE A 183 -9.57 15.83 -9.92
N GLN A 184 -8.35 16.10 -10.40
CA GLN A 184 -7.35 15.06 -10.68
C GLN A 184 -7.02 14.26 -9.41
N ILE A 185 -6.81 14.94 -8.28
CA ILE A 185 -6.53 14.30 -6.99
C ILE A 185 -7.74 13.47 -6.53
N GLY A 186 -8.94 14.04 -6.60
CA GLY A 186 -10.17 13.35 -6.24
C GLY A 186 -10.41 12.10 -7.08
N ALA A 187 -10.30 12.20 -8.40
CA ALA A 187 -10.45 11.08 -9.33
C ALA A 187 -9.39 9.99 -9.12
N GLY A 188 -8.14 10.38 -8.83
CA GLY A 188 -7.05 9.44 -8.55
C GLY A 188 -7.23 8.63 -7.27
N MET A 189 -8.05 9.11 -6.34
CA MET A 189 -8.29 8.46 -5.03
C MET A 189 -9.61 7.65 -4.99
N VAL A 190 -10.33 7.53 -6.12
CA VAL A 190 -11.61 6.82 -6.18
C VAL A 190 -11.45 5.31 -6.05
N SER A 191 -10.37 4.74 -6.62
CA SER A 191 -10.16 3.29 -6.62
C SER A 191 -10.05 2.78 -5.20
N ARG A 192 -10.90 1.81 -4.84
CA ARG A 192 -10.76 1.02 -3.61
C ARG A 192 -10.02 -0.27 -3.96
N GLY A 193 -9.03 -0.62 -3.13
CA GLY A 193 -8.19 -1.80 -3.34
C GLY A 193 -8.47 -2.94 -2.38
N GLU A 194 -7.47 -3.81 -2.21
CA GLU A 194 -7.53 -4.95 -1.29
C GLU A 194 -7.90 -4.58 0.15
N VAL A 195 -7.44 -3.42 0.64
CA VAL A 195 -7.65 -2.99 2.04
C VAL A 195 -9.13 -2.91 2.39
N ALA A 196 -9.98 -2.45 1.45
CA ALA A 196 -11.43 -2.40 1.67
C ALA A 196 -12.05 -3.81 1.86
N LEU A 197 -11.53 -4.80 1.14
CA LEU A 197 -11.97 -6.19 1.26
C LEU A 197 -11.46 -6.83 2.56
N ILE A 198 -10.23 -6.50 2.98
CA ILE A 198 -9.69 -6.95 4.28
C ILE A 198 -10.54 -6.39 5.42
N VAL A 199 -10.86 -5.10 5.40
CA VAL A 199 -11.74 -4.46 6.40
C VAL A 199 -13.10 -5.15 6.46
N ALA A 200 -13.72 -5.42 5.31
CA ALA A 200 -15.00 -6.11 5.25
C ALA A 200 -14.94 -7.54 5.82
N THR A 201 -13.91 -8.31 5.44
CA THR A 201 -13.74 -9.68 5.94
C THR A 201 -13.44 -9.74 7.44
N LYS A 202 -12.58 -8.86 7.96
CA LYS A 202 -12.31 -8.77 9.40
C LYS A 202 -13.54 -8.27 10.17
N GLY A 203 -14.25 -7.27 9.65
CA GLY A 203 -15.50 -6.79 10.23
C GLY A 203 -16.57 -7.88 10.32
N ALA A 204 -16.71 -8.69 9.27
CA ALA A 204 -17.61 -9.85 9.29
C ALA A 204 -17.17 -10.94 10.27
N ALA A 205 -15.87 -11.24 10.36
CA ALA A 205 -15.33 -12.22 11.30
C ALA A 205 -15.55 -11.85 12.77
N LEU A 206 -15.58 -10.54 13.08
CA LEU A 206 -15.91 -10.01 14.40
C LEU A 206 -17.42 -9.86 14.63
N GLY A 207 -18.26 -10.24 13.67
CA GLY A 207 -19.73 -10.10 13.76
C GLY A 207 -20.24 -8.66 13.61
N LEU A 208 -19.38 -7.70 13.23
CA LEU A 208 -19.76 -6.29 13.03
C LEU A 208 -20.45 -6.04 11.70
N MET A 209 -20.30 -6.96 10.74
CA MET A 209 -20.86 -6.84 9.40
C MET A 209 -21.58 -8.13 9.02
N SER A 210 -22.86 -8.01 8.66
CA SER A 210 -23.64 -9.13 8.14
C SER A 210 -23.13 -9.56 6.75
N SER A 211 -23.18 -10.85 6.46
CA SER A 211 -22.74 -11.43 5.17
C SER A 211 -23.47 -10.85 3.97
N VAL A 212 -24.70 -10.33 4.15
CA VAL A 212 -25.49 -9.69 3.10
C VAL A 212 -24.82 -8.44 2.50
N PHE A 213 -23.93 -7.78 3.26
CA PHE A 213 -23.22 -6.59 2.79
C PHE A 213 -21.93 -6.92 2.02
N PHE A 214 -21.51 -8.19 1.99
CA PHE A 214 -20.27 -8.60 1.35
C PHE A 214 -20.33 -8.44 -0.18
N GLY A 215 -21.45 -8.87 -0.79
CA GLY A 215 -21.72 -8.67 -2.22
C GLY A 215 -21.67 -7.19 -2.64
N PRO A 216 -22.46 -6.28 -2.00
CA PRO A 216 -22.41 -4.85 -2.26
C PRO A 216 -21.02 -4.21 -2.14
N VAL A 217 -20.24 -4.57 -1.11
CA VAL A 217 -18.89 -4.04 -0.92
C VAL A 217 -17.96 -4.47 -2.06
N ILE A 218 -18.05 -5.73 -2.50
CA ILE A 218 -17.23 -6.23 -3.60
C ILE A 218 -17.62 -5.58 -4.92
N ILE A 219 -18.92 -5.44 -5.20
CA ILE A 219 -19.40 -4.68 -6.35
C ILE A 219 -18.83 -3.27 -6.34
N MET A 220 -18.81 -2.60 -5.17
CA MET A 220 -18.23 -1.28 -5.05
C MET A 220 -16.73 -1.26 -5.33
N VAL A 221 -15.95 -2.19 -4.79
CA VAL A 221 -14.50 -2.27 -5.03
C VAL A 221 -14.20 -2.47 -6.52
N VAL A 222 -14.90 -3.40 -7.17
CA VAL A 222 -14.72 -3.67 -8.61
C VAL A 222 -15.18 -2.47 -9.45
N ALA A 223 -16.36 -1.93 -9.19
CA ALA A 223 -16.91 -0.80 -9.96
C ALA A 223 -16.05 0.46 -9.82
N THR A 224 -15.62 0.81 -8.61
CA THR A 224 -14.75 1.98 -8.39
C THR A 224 -13.39 1.82 -9.06
N THR A 225 -12.84 0.59 -9.09
CA THR A 225 -11.58 0.28 -9.79
C THR A 225 -11.71 0.43 -11.30
N ILE A 226 -12.83 0.03 -11.90
CA ILE A 226 -13.08 0.20 -13.34
C ILE A 226 -13.34 1.68 -13.69
N VAL A 227 -14.05 2.39 -12.82
CA VAL A 227 -14.42 3.81 -13.05
C VAL A 227 -13.21 4.74 -12.86
N ALA A 228 -12.30 4.44 -11.94
CA ALA A 228 -11.12 5.26 -11.64
C ALA A 228 -10.28 5.64 -12.88
N PRO A 229 -9.80 4.73 -13.74
CA PRO A 229 -9.01 5.10 -14.92
C PRO A 229 -9.81 5.94 -15.92
N ILE A 230 -11.13 5.75 -16.02
CA ILE A 230 -12.00 6.57 -16.89
C ILE A 230 -12.07 8.01 -16.37
N LEU A 231 -12.35 8.18 -15.07
CA LEU A 231 -12.38 9.49 -14.43
C LEU A 231 -11.03 10.18 -14.47
N LEU A 232 -9.95 9.44 -14.23
CA LEU A 232 -8.59 9.95 -14.30
C LEU A 232 -8.25 10.44 -15.71
N LYS A 233 -8.54 9.64 -16.73
CA LYS A 233 -8.31 10.03 -18.13
C LYS A 233 -9.09 11.30 -18.50
N LEU A 234 -10.31 11.45 -18.01
CA LEU A 234 -11.11 12.67 -18.22
C LEU A 234 -10.54 13.87 -17.48
N ALA A 235 -10.09 13.68 -16.23
CA ALA A 235 -9.50 14.74 -15.40
C ALA A 235 -8.15 15.24 -15.92
N PHE A 236 -7.38 14.41 -16.62
CA PHE A 236 -6.12 14.80 -17.25
C PHE A 236 -6.27 15.25 -18.71
N ARG A 237 -7.43 15.05 -19.35
CA ARG A 237 -7.64 15.40 -20.77
C ARG A 237 -7.55 16.91 -21.05
N ASN A 238 -7.83 17.73 -20.04
CA ASN A 238 -7.78 19.20 -20.14
C ASN A 238 -6.40 19.79 -19.81
N ASP A 239 -5.39 18.97 -19.48
CA ASP A 239 -4.02 19.41 -19.17
C ASP A 239 -3.12 19.46 -20.43
N LYS A 240 -3.69 19.72 -21.62
CA LYS A 240 -2.94 20.01 -22.85
C LYS A 240 -2.34 21.44 -22.86
N GLY A 241 -1.89 21.91 -21.70
CA GLY A 241 -1.36 23.25 -21.47
C GLY A 241 -0.02 23.29 -20.75
N GLY A 242 0.74 22.19 -20.77
CA GLY A 242 2.06 22.10 -20.17
C GLY A 242 2.95 21.11 -20.93
N ASP A 243 3.46 21.54 -22.08
CA ASP A 243 4.55 20.85 -22.78
C ASP A 243 5.77 20.73 -21.87
N THR A 244 5.99 19.54 -21.32
CA THR A 244 7.33 18.96 -21.48
C THR A 244 7.18 17.91 -22.57
N PRO A 245 7.72 18.13 -23.77
CA PRO A 245 7.72 17.10 -24.80
C PRO A 245 8.40 15.87 -24.18
N VAL A 246 7.71 14.72 -24.22
CA VAL A 246 8.42 13.44 -24.12
C VAL A 246 9.46 13.49 -25.23
N PRO A 247 10.77 13.39 -24.93
CA PRO A 247 11.80 13.48 -25.96
C PRO A 247 11.46 12.46 -27.05
N PRO A 248 11.55 12.83 -28.35
CA PRO A 248 11.36 11.89 -29.44
C PRO A 248 12.14 10.61 -29.19
N GLU A 249 11.59 9.45 -29.56
CA GLU A 249 12.15 8.13 -29.26
C GLU A 249 13.63 7.99 -29.69
N ASP A 250 14.03 8.74 -30.72
CA ASP A 250 15.41 8.85 -31.18
C ASP A 250 16.34 9.53 -30.16
N GLN A 251 15.90 10.60 -29.49
CA GLN A 251 16.68 11.25 -28.43
C GLN A 251 16.85 10.35 -27.20
N LEU A 252 15.84 9.52 -26.89
CA LEU A 252 15.95 8.53 -25.81
C LEU A 252 17.00 7.45 -26.15
N LYS A 253 17.04 6.96 -27.39
CA LYS A 253 18.07 6.02 -27.85
C LYS A 253 19.46 6.62 -27.83
N THR A 254 19.63 7.86 -28.28
CA THR A 254 20.91 8.58 -28.23
C THR A 254 21.36 8.78 -26.79
N ASN A 255 20.49 9.24 -25.89
CA ASN A 255 20.84 9.44 -24.49
C ASN A 255 21.19 8.13 -23.79
N TYR A 256 20.50 7.03 -24.12
CA TYR A 256 20.83 5.71 -23.58
C TYR A 256 22.19 5.22 -24.09
N GLN A 257 22.49 5.40 -25.38
CA GLN A 257 23.78 5.05 -25.97
C GLN A 257 24.93 5.86 -25.38
N VAL A 258 24.76 7.16 -25.17
CA VAL A 258 25.76 8.02 -24.52
C VAL A 258 26.00 7.61 -23.06
N LEU A 259 24.94 7.23 -22.34
CA LEU A 259 25.07 6.71 -20.98
C LEU A 259 25.78 5.35 -20.95
N THR A 260 25.56 4.49 -21.96
CA THR A 260 26.26 3.19 -22.07
C THR A 260 27.72 3.34 -22.52
N SER A 261 28.03 4.30 -23.40
CA SER A 261 29.41 4.58 -23.80
C SER A 261 30.22 5.15 -22.65
N ASN A 262 29.68 6.13 -21.91
CA ASN A 262 30.37 6.72 -20.77
C ASN A 262 30.57 5.74 -19.61
N SER A 263 29.67 4.77 -19.44
CA SER A 263 29.83 3.72 -18.42
C SER A 263 30.82 2.63 -18.85
N MET A 264 30.97 2.36 -20.15
CA MET A 264 32.05 1.51 -20.68
C MET A 264 33.43 2.18 -20.60
N GLU A 265 33.53 3.48 -20.88
CA GLU A 265 34.77 4.25 -20.69
C GLU A 265 35.20 4.29 -19.22
N LEU A 266 34.27 4.56 -18.29
CA LEU A 266 34.58 4.50 -16.85
C LEU A 266 35.03 3.12 -16.39
N GLY A 267 34.45 2.04 -16.95
CA GLY A 267 34.84 0.67 -16.65
C GLY A 267 36.25 0.34 -17.14
N SER A 268 36.58 0.78 -18.36
CA SER A 268 37.92 0.68 -18.96
C SER A 268 38.97 1.42 -18.14
N ASP A 269 38.69 2.66 -17.73
CA ASP A 269 39.60 3.45 -16.91
C ASP A 269 39.82 2.82 -15.53
N MET A 270 38.77 2.29 -14.90
CA MET A 270 38.90 1.57 -13.62
C MET A 270 39.74 0.29 -13.72
N ASP A 271 39.64 -0.45 -14.82
CA ASP A 271 40.46 -1.65 -15.04
C ASP A 271 41.91 -1.30 -15.36
N SER A 272 42.17 -0.20 -16.06
CA SER A 272 43.53 0.31 -16.29
C SER A 272 44.22 0.75 -14.98
N ILE A 273 43.48 1.43 -14.09
CA ILE A 273 43.97 1.85 -12.76
C ILE A 273 44.30 0.63 -11.88
N ARG A 274 43.48 -0.42 -11.94
CA ARG A 274 43.72 -1.68 -11.21
C ARG A 274 44.93 -2.46 -11.72
N LEU A 275 45.23 -2.40 -13.02
CA LEU A 275 46.41 -3.03 -13.59
C LEU A 275 47.70 -2.28 -13.21
N THR A 276 47.66 -0.94 -13.10
CA THR A 276 48.81 -0.13 -12.62
C THR A 276 49.08 -0.23 -11.12
N GLN A 277 48.11 -0.66 -10.29
CA GLN A 277 48.31 -0.88 -8.86
C GLN A 277 48.81 -2.29 -8.51
N ASN A 278 48.77 -3.23 -9.46
CA ASN A 278 49.18 -4.64 -9.27
C ASN A 278 50.47 -5.02 -10.03
N ALA A 279 51.21 -4.03 -10.55
CA ALA A 279 52.54 -4.17 -11.13
C ALA A 279 53.57 -3.41 -10.29
#